data_AF-A0AAW1MRH9-F1
#
_entry.id   AF-A0AAW1MRH9-F1
#
_cell.length_a   1.000
_cell.length_b   1.000
_cell.length_c   1.000
_cell.angle_alpha   90.00
_cell.angle_beta   90.00
_cell.angle_gamma   90.00
#
_symmetry.space_group_name_H-M   'P 1'
#
loop_
_entity.id
_entity.type
_entity.pdbx_description
1 polymer ?
#
loop_
_entity_poly.entity_id
_entity_poly.type
_entity_poly.pdbx_seq_one_letter_code
_entity_poly.pdbx_strand_id
1 'polypeptide(L)'
;MLGTPISLSRDVVVVPAYSTLTMQVNLWDSIHGKIADETLNFPAHMRGQDPVHIRTQYACVEVLVQWDHVYRYLYNDRFMEVSLMRKKPRVIYNQRPPSSFFPRMKPPVYVGFPKVEVFSVFVGGISKNISALCGAILVNDGGSTYSIYNRDDSCLELLSDNGLASIEVNYRAIDNFDFGIILFLRDPVGNLEVSRGSLGWHVGSLKSYMSWYNKRLCSVVRGDDGYAAVHYEVFNNAFEAFLEVKLLAEGCHDSRVNLHGSLFGLYGGYDYTTSYDNKYYKSRLFDRPCDRSVEQNVDSGIALLKSIVVVPNESYLIIEANLCLLGSDNVEVPIRGTHEFQIDLSNTVSKFIQGEHYRIEICVKFKMRQSDRIC
;
A
#
# COMPACT_ATOMS: atom_id res chain seq x y z
N MET A 1 -5.45 -48.62 -4.40
CA MET A 1 -6.57 -48.69 -3.46
C MET A 1 -6.99 -47.26 -3.15
N LEU A 2 -8.26 -46.91 -3.35
CA LEU A 2 -8.78 -45.58 -2.98
C LEU A 2 -9.08 -45.61 -1.47
N GLY A 3 -8.35 -44.82 -0.69
CA GLY A 3 -8.66 -44.60 0.72
C GLY A 3 -10.04 -43.95 0.90
N THR A 4 -10.63 -44.07 2.09
CA THR A 4 -11.88 -43.37 2.40
C THR A 4 -11.54 -41.96 2.91
N PRO A 5 -12.10 -40.88 2.33
CA PRO A 5 -11.86 -39.52 2.80
C PRO A 5 -12.34 -39.35 4.25
N ILE A 6 -11.50 -38.75 5.09
CA ILE A 6 -11.88 -38.37 6.46
C ILE A 6 -12.61 -37.03 6.37
N SER A 7 -13.84 -36.96 6.90
CA SER A 7 -14.58 -35.70 6.97
C SER A 7 -13.89 -34.72 7.92
N LEU A 8 -13.53 -33.54 7.40
CA LEU A 8 -12.94 -32.47 8.19
C LEU A 8 -14.04 -31.57 8.77
N SER A 9 -13.83 -31.07 9.98
CA SER A 9 -14.71 -30.04 10.58
C SER A 9 -14.62 -28.69 9.86
N ARG A 10 -13.51 -28.46 9.16
CA ARG A 10 -13.24 -27.31 8.32
C ARG A 10 -12.28 -27.73 7.20
N ASP A 11 -12.71 -27.59 5.97
CA ASP A 11 -11.97 -27.96 4.75
C ASP A 11 -11.32 -26.75 4.06
N VAL A 12 -11.65 -25.53 4.49
CA VAL A 12 -11.07 -24.28 3.98
C VAL A 12 -10.49 -23.42 5.10
N VAL A 13 -9.19 -23.10 5.00
CA VAL A 13 -8.46 -22.22 5.92
C VAL A 13 -7.77 -21.10 5.14
N VAL A 14 -7.70 -19.91 5.74
CA VAL A 14 -7.00 -18.76 5.16
C VAL A 14 -5.57 -18.75 5.69
N VAL A 15 -4.60 -18.75 4.78
CA VAL A 15 -3.17 -18.76 5.11
C VAL A 15 -2.55 -17.50 4.49
N PRO A 16 -1.84 -16.66 5.26
CA PRO A 16 -1.12 -15.53 4.69
C PRO A 16 -0.10 -16.02 3.65
N ALA A 17 0.00 -15.33 2.51
CA ALA A 17 0.85 -15.77 1.40
C ALA A 17 2.32 -15.96 1.79
N TYR A 18 2.82 -15.20 2.78
CA TYR A 18 4.19 -15.28 3.31
C TYR A 18 4.37 -16.30 4.45
N SER A 19 3.34 -17.08 4.77
CA SER A 19 3.35 -18.02 5.89
C SER A 19 3.39 -19.47 5.41
N THR A 20 3.46 -20.37 6.38
CA THR A 20 3.38 -21.82 6.19
C THR A 20 2.14 -22.30 6.93
N LEU A 21 1.29 -23.06 6.25
CA LEU A 21 0.22 -23.78 6.92
C LEU A 21 0.85 -24.95 7.68
N THR A 22 0.88 -24.83 9.00
CA THR A 22 1.27 -25.93 9.88
C THR A 22 0.03 -26.70 10.29
N MET A 23 0.01 -28.00 10.00
CA MET A 23 -1.09 -28.89 10.36
C MET A 23 -0.56 -30.03 11.22
N GLN A 24 -1.18 -30.22 12.38
CA GLN A 24 -0.89 -31.35 13.25
C GLN A 24 -1.88 -32.49 12.97
N VAL A 25 -1.37 -33.65 12.57
CA VAL A 25 -2.17 -34.84 12.28
C VAL A 25 -2.01 -35.80 13.43
N ASN A 26 -3.07 -35.96 14.25
CA ASN A 26 -3.09 -36.88 15.38
C ASN A 26 -4.32 -37.81 15.25
N LEU A 27 -4.10 -38.99 14.68
CA LEU A 27 -5.16 -39.94 14.33
C LEU A 27 -5.02 -41.24 15.11
N TRP A 28 -6.14 -41.81 15.54
CA TRP A 28 -6.22 -43.03 16.34
C TRP A 28 -7.29 -43.98 15.79
N ASP A 29 -6.98 -45.27 15.82
CA ASP A 29 -7.90 -46.37 15.57
C ASP A 29 -8.10 -47.16 16.87
N SER A 30 -9.32 -47.66 17.05
CA SER A 30 -9.71 -48.49 18.19
C SER A 30 -8.94 -49.82 18.27
N ILE A 31 -8.47 -50.36 17.15
CA ILE A 31 -7.81 -51.68 17.08
C ILE A 31 -6.29 -51.51 17.16
N HIS A 32 -5.72 -50.61 16.35
CA HIS A 32 -4.27 -50.49 16.21
C HIS A 32 -3.66 -49.35 17.03
N GLY A 33 -4.48 -48.57 17.74
CA GLY A 33 -4.03 -47.41 18.51
C GLY A 33 -3.67 -46.23 17.60
N LYS A 34 -2.54 -45.58 17.84
CA LYS A 34 -2.14 -44.35 17.11
C LYS A 34 -1.79 -44.65 15.65
N ILE A 35 -2.51 -44.02 14.72
CA ILE A 35 -2.33 -44.14 13.27
C ILE A 35 -1.34 -43.10 12.74
N ALA A 36 -1.37 -41.87 13.26
CA ALA A 36 -0.48 -40.79 12.84
C ALA A 36 -0.30 -39.78 13.99
N ASP A 37 0.91 -39.23 14.13
CA ASP A 37 1.22 -38.09 15.01
C ASP A 37 2.37 -37.29 14.43
N GLU A 38 2.06 -36.50 13.42
CA GLU A 38 3.05 -35.70 12.70
C GLU A 38 2.62 -34.25 12.60
N THR A 39 3.60 -33.36 12.53
CA THR A 39 3.40 -31.95 12.21
C THR A 39 3.86 -31.72 10.78
N LEU A 40 2.92 -31.37 9.92
CA LEU A 40 3.14 -31.13 8.49
C LEU A 40 3.18 -29.63 8.23
N ASN A 41 4.05 -29.22 7.32
CA ASN A 41 4.26 -27.82 6.96
C ASN A 41 4.06 -27.65 5.46
N PHE A 42 3.13 -26.78 5.07
CA PHE A 42 2.80 -26.50 3.68
C PHE A 42 3.07 -25.01 3.40
N PRO A 43 4.18 -24.65 2.73
CA PRO A 43 4.47 -23.27 2.38
C PRO A 43 3.37 -22.70 1.49
N ALA A 44 2.81 -21.54 1.84
CA ALA A 44 1.74 -20.95 1.06
C ALA A 44 2.21 -20.54 -0.34
N HIS A 45 1.52 -21.00 -1.37
CA HIS A 45 1.73 -20.58 -2.76
C HIS A 45 0.40 -20.31 -3.46
N MET A 46 0.47 -19.66 -4.63
CA MET A 46 -0.72 -19.09 -5.29
C MET A 46 -1.71 -20.16 -5.78
N ARG A 47 -1.20 -21.30 -6.25
CA ARG A 47 -1.98 -22.39 -6.84
C ARG A 47 -1.20 -23.69 -6.80
N GLY A 48 -1.92 -24.79 -6.59
CA GLY A 48 -1.36 -26.12 -6.76
C GLY A 48 -1.91 -27.08 -5.71
N GLN A 49 -1.22 -28.20 -5.59
CA GLN A 49 -1.54 -29.23 -4.61
C GLN A 49 -0.25 -29.70 -3.98
N ASP A 50 -0.26 -29.79 -2.65
CA ASP A 50 0.83 -30.34 -1.88
C ASP A 50 0.35 -31.62 -1.19
N PRO A 51 0.56 -32.79 -1.82
CA PRO A 51 0.27 -34.07 -1.19
C PRO A 51 1.42 -34.50 -0.27
N VAL A 52 1.10 -34.88 0.96
CA VAL A 52 2.03 -35.48 1.92
C VAL A 52 1.47 -36.81 2.40
N HIS A 53 2.31 -37.83 2.43
CA HIS A 53 1.93 -39.18 2.81
C HIS A 53 2.59 -39.58 4.13
N ILE A 54 1.78 -39.84 5.14
CA ILE A 54 2.22 -40.43 6.42
C ILE A 54 2.02 -41.94 6.30
N ARG A 55 3.13 -42.69 6.28
CA ARG A 55 3.10 -44.15 6.20
C ARG A 55 3.41 -44.76 7.55
N THR A 56 2.51 -45.60 8.03
CA THR A 56 2.75 -46.48 9.16
C THR A 56 2.66 -47.94 8.74
N GLN A 57 3.00 -48.84 9.66
CA GLN A 57 2.88 -50.28 9.45
C GLN A 57 1.43 -50.76 9.28
N TYR A 58 0.43 -49.93 9.63
CA TYR A 58 -0.99 -50.31 9.60
C TYR A 58 -1.83 -49.45 8.65
N ALA A 59 -1.37 -48.26 8.26
CA ALA A 59 -2.11 -47.36 7.38
C ALA A 59 -1.21 -46.43 6.57
N CYS A 60 -1.76 -45.90 5.47
CA CYS A 60 -1.18 -44.78 4.75
C CYS A 60 -2.21 -43.64 4.78
N VAL A 61 -1.86 -42.53 5.43
CA VAL A 61 -2.68 -41.32 5.48
C VAL A 61 -2.13 -40.35 4.44
N GLU A 62 -2.95 -39.98 3.46
CA GLU A 62 -2.64 -38.91 2.53
C GLU A 62 -3.28 -37.62 3.01
N VAL A 63 -2.46 -36.60 3.18
CA VAL A 63 -2.88 -35.23 3.42
C VAL A 63 -2.69 -34.46 2.12
N LEU A 64 -3.77 -33.92 1.59
CA LEU A 64 -3.76 -33.09 0.39
C LEU A 64 -4.15 -31.66 0.74
N VAL A 65 -3.22 -30.73 0.60
CA VAL A 65 -3.54 -29.29 0.64
C VAL A 65 -3.69 -28.78 -0.78
N GLN A 66 -4.91 -28.37 -1.13
CA GLN A 66 -5.16 -27.69 -2.38
C GLN A 66 -5.10 -26.17 -2.17
N TRP A 67 -4.13 -25.54 -2.81
CA TRP A 67 -3.98 -24.09 -2.83
C TRP A 67 -4.81 -23.52 -3.96
N ASP A 68 -5.73 -22.63 -3.60
CA ASP A 68 -6.49 -21.86 -4.58
C ASP A 68 -6.54 -20.40 -4.17
N HIS A 69 -6.63 -19.53 -5.17
CA HIS A 69 -6.70 -18.10 -4.95
C HIS A 69 -8.13 -17.75 -4.49
N VAL A 70 -8.27 -16.90 -3.47
CA VAL A 70 -9.58 -16.48 -2.91
C VAL A 70 -10.56 -16.02 -3.99
N TYR A 71 -10.04 -15.40 -5.07
CA TYR A 71 -10.83 -15.00 -6.24
C TYR A 71 -11.68 -16.13 -6.84
N ARG A 72 -11.23 -17.39 -6.86
CA ARG A 72 -12.00 -18.48 -7.48
C ARG A 72 -13.23 -18.89 -6.67
N TYR A 73 -13.15 -18.83 -5.35
CA TYR A 73 -14.27 -19.12 -4.45
C TYR A 73 -15.35 -18.03 -4.48
N LEU A 74 -14.98 -16.79 -4.81
CA LEU A 74 -15.95 -15.71 -5.00
C LEU A 74 -16.78 -15.86 -6.28
N TYR A 75 -16.26 -16.55 -7.30
CA TYR A 75 -16.95 -16.81 -8.56
C TYR A 75 -17.79 -18.10 -8.58
N ASN A 76 -17.45 -19.12 -7.77
CA ASN A 76 -18.22 -20.36 -7.69
C ASN A 76 -19.22 -20.34 -6.52
N ASP A 77 -20.50 -20.15 -6.85
CA ASP A 77 -21.64 -19.87 -5.96
C ASP A 77 -22.04 -20.92 -4.90
N ARG A 78 -21.20 -21.90 -4.54
CA ARG A 78 -21.68 -23.07 -3.76
C ARG A 78 -21.32 -23.15 -2.28
N PHE A 79 -20.50 -22.26 -1.71
CA PHE A 79 -19.97 -22.51 -0.36
C PHE A 79 -19.92 -21.35 0.64
N MET A 80 -20.54 -20.19 0.36
CA MET A 80 -20.58 -19.08 1.33
C MET A 80 -21.96 -18.91 1.97
N GLU A 81 -22.38 -19.89 2.77
CA GLU A 81 -23.30 -19.61 3.88
C GLU A 81 -22.50 -19.01 5.05
N VAL A 82 -22.13 -17.75 4.94
CA VAL A 82 -21.54 -16.99 6.06
C VAL A 82 -22.66 -16.48 6.94
N SER A 83 -23.16 -17.37 7.79
CA SER A 83 -24.23 -17.13 8.78
C SER A 83 -23.83 -16.16 9.90
N LEU A 84 -22.71 -15.44 9.80
CA LEU A 84 -22.15 -14.60 10.87
C LEU A 84 -22.07 -13.08 10.59
N MET A 85 -22.63 -12.58 9.48
CA MET A 85 -22.66 -11.14 9.19
C MET A 85 -24.08 -10.61 8.90
N ARG A 86 -25.07 -11.03 9.69
CA ARG A 86 -26.41 -10.42 9.70
C ARG A 86 -26.85 -9.99 11.10
N LYS A 87 -26.45 -8.76 11.46
CA LYS A 87 -27.36 -7.81 12.12
C LYS A 87 -27.28 -6.49 11.35
N LYS A 88 -28.15 -6.34 10.35
CA LYS A 88 -28.46 -5.02 9.79
C LYS A 88 -29.41 -4.31 10.75
N PRO A 89 -29.15 -3.05 11.17
CA PRO A 89 -30.22 -2.19 11.63
C PRO A 89 -31.16 -1.92 10.46
N ARG A 90 -32.46 -2.19 10.62
CA ARG A 90 -33.51 -1.66 9.75
C ARG A 90 -33.68 -0.18 10.12
N VAL A 91 -33.17 0.72 9.28
CA VAL A 91 -33.60 2.13 9.31
C VAL A 91 -34.88 2.21 8.48
N ILE A 92 -36.00 2.35 9.16
CA ILE A 92 -37.31 2.64 8.57
C ILE A 92 -37.34 4.16 8.34
N TYR A 93 -37.28 4.61 7.08
CA TYR A 93 -37.61 6.00 6.76
C TYR A 93 -39.13 6.14 6.72
N ASN A 94 -39.70 6.69 7.79
CA ASN A 94 -41.07 7.19 7.77
C ASN A 94 -41.07 8.68 7.40
N GLN A 95 -41.66 8.94 6.23
CA GLN A 95 -42.52 10.06 5.84
C GLN A 95 -42.06 11.53 6.04
N ARG A 96 -41.86 12.19 4.87
CA ARG A 96 -42.23 13.56 4.39
C ARG A 96 -42.06 14.82 5.28
N PRO A 97 -41.78 15.99 4.65
CA PRO A 97 -41.03 17.08 5.26
C PRO A 97 -41.94 18.18 5.86
N PRO A 98 -41.44 18.99 6.81
CA PRO A 98 -41.92 20.34 7.01
C PRO A 98 -41.21 21.29 6.05
N SER A 99 -42.01 22.17 5.47
CA SER A 99 -41.67 23.28 4.60
C SER A 99 -40.74 24.32 5.24
N SER A 100 -40.03 25.01 4.34
CA SER A 100 -39.44 26.35 4.45
C SER A 100 -38.35 26.59 5.50
N PHE A 101 -37.09 26.41 5.09
CA PHE A 101 -35.97 27.30 5.42
C PHE A 101 -34.97 27.22 4.27
N PHE A 102 -34.65 28.35 3.62
CA PHE A 102 -33.67 28.41 2.55
C PHE A 102 -32.33 27.84 3.04
N PRO A 103 -31.81 26.72 2.48
CA PRO A 103 -30.47 26.27 2.85
C PRO A 103 -29.48 27.25 2.22
N ARG A 104 -28.52 27.72 3.03
CA ARG A 104 -27.21 28.16 2.53
C ARG A 104 -26.79 27.20 1.43
N MET A 105 -26.47 27.71 0.24
CA MET A 105 -25.97 26.90 -0.87
C MET A 105 -24.84 26.02 -0.33
N LYS A 106 -25.08 24.70 -0.28
CA LYS A 106 -24.00 23.75 -0.04
C LYS A 106 -22.98 24.00 -1.15
N PRO A 107 -21.67 24.02 -0.84
CA PRO A 107 -20.66 24.06 -1.89
C PRO A 107 -20.94 22.94 -2.91
N PRO A 108 -20.58 23.14 -4.18
CA PRO A 108 -20.80 22.13 -5.22
C PRO A 108 -20.27 20.77 -4.74
N VAL A 109 -21.14 19.77 -4.74
CA VAL A 109 -20.76 18.39 -4.43
C VAL A 109 -19.98 17.89 -5.64
N TYR A 110 -18.66 17.94 -5.55
CA TYR A 110 -17.80 17.37 -6.58
C TYR A 110 -17.87 15.85 -6.50
N VAL A 111 -18.08 15.20 -7.64
CA VAL A 111 -18.01 13.75 -7.77
C VAL A 111 -16.65 13.45 -8.39
N GLY A 112 -15.72 12.96 -7.58
CA GLY A 112 -14.46 12.40 -8.06
C GLY A 112 -14.66 10.98 -8.62
N PHE A 113 -13.55 10.36 -9.01
CA PHE A 113 -13.54 9.02 -9.61
C PHE A 113 -12.83 8.04 -8.68
N PRO A 114 -13.06 6.73 -8.86
CA PRO A 114 -12.23 5.74 -8.20
C PRO A 114 -10.77 5.94 -8.61
N LYS A 115 -9.90 6.01 -7.61
CA LYS A 115 -8.45 6.18 -7.78
C LYS A 115 -7.74 5.29 -6.79
N VAL A 116 -6.57 4.79 -7.17
CA VAL A 116 -5.71 4.04 -6.25
C VAL A 116 -4.61 4.95 -5.77
N GLU A 117 -4.20 4.79 -4.51
CA GLU A 117 -2.90 5.25 -4.00
C GLU A 117 -2.04 4.05 -3.59
N VAL A 118 -0.81 3.96 -4.11
CA VAL A 118 0.25 3.14 -3.54
C VAL A 118 1.06 4.00 -2.58
N PHE A 119 1.12 3.60 -1.31
CA PHE A 119 1.79 4.33 -0.24
C PHE A 119 3.23 3.87 -0.05
N SER A 120 3.44 2.56 0.03
CA SER A 120 4.74 1.97 0.24
C SER A 120 4.85 0.58 -0.37
N VAL A 121 6.09 0.19 -0.69
CA VAL A 121 6.44 -1.18 -1.01
C VAL A 121 7.53 -1.61 -0.03
N PHE A 122 7.19 -2.57 0.83
CA PHE A 122 8.14 -3.21 1.72
C PHE A 122 8.69 -4.47 1.06
N VAL A 123 9.99 -4.67 1.13
CA VAL A 123 10.68 -5.87 0.67
C VAL A 123 11.32 -6.57 1.86
N GLY A 124 11.09 -7.88 1.92
CA GLY A 124 11.63 -8.75 2.96
C GLY A 124 12.22 -10.00 2.35
N GLY A 125 13.24 -10.54 3.00
CA GLY A 125 13.78 -11.86 2.65
C GLY A 125 13.08 -12.98 3.40
N ILE A 126 12.98 -14.15 2.78
CA ILE A 126 12.41 -15.35 3.42
C ILE A 126 13.42 -15.99 4.35
N SER A 127 14.67 -16.13 3.90
CA SER A 127 15.75 -16.79 4.64
C SER A 127 17.07 -16.01 4.66
N LYS A 128 17.19 -14.98 3.82
CA LYS A 128 18.40 -14.17 3.66
C LYS A 128 18.03 -12.69 3.74
N ASN A 129 18.94 -11.85 4.24
CA ASN A 129 18.71 -10.41 4.25
C ASN A 129 18.84 -9.83 2.83
N ILE A 130 17.95 -8.90 2.49
CA ILE A 130 18.00 -8.13 1.24
C ILE A 130 18.77 -6.85 1.55
N SER A 131 19.90 -6.65 0.88
CA SER A 131 20.86 -5.56 1.15
C SER A 131 20.83 -4.46 0.09
N ALA A 132 20.55 -4.85 -1.15
CA ALA A 132 20.39 -3.95 -2.27
C ALA A 132 19.17 -4.36 -3.09
N LEU A 133 18.51 -3.39 -3.72
CA LEU A 133 17.34 -3.64 -4.55
C LEU A 133 17.53 -3.04 -5.94
N CYS A 134 17.25 -3.83 -6.98
CA CYS A 134 17.06 -3.35 -8.34
C CYS A 134 15.87 -4.05 -9.00
N GLY A 135 15.50 -3.56 -10.19
CA GLY A 135 14.39 -4.05 -10.99
C GLY A 135 13.29 -3.00 -11.17
N ALA A 136 12.05 -3.46 -11.35
CA ALA A 136 10.94 -2.59 -11.69
C ALA A 136 9.64 -2.93 -10.95
N ILE A 137 8.87 -1.89 -10.64
CA ILE A 137 7.46 -1.99 -10.24
C ILE A 137 6.64 -1.24 -11.27
N LEU A 138 5.87 -1.98 -12.05
CA LEU A 138 5.04 -1.46 -13.13
C LEU A 138 3.59 -1.42 -12.69
N VAL A 139 2.90 -0.35 -13.05
CA VAL A 139 1.49 -0.14 -12.81
C VAL A 139 0.78 -0.09 -14.16
N ASN A 140 -0.29 -0.87 -14.29
CA ASN A 140 -1.17 -0.89 -15.45
C ASN A 140 -2.56 -0.39 -15.01
N ASP A 141 -3.04 0.69 -15.64
CA ASP A 141 -4.33 1.32 -15.37
C ASP A 141 -5.39 0.99 -16.44
N GLY A 142 -5.19 -0.08 -17.22
CA GLY A 142 -6.07 -0.49 -18.31
C GLY A 142 -5.95 0.33 -19.60
N GLY A 143 -5.30 1.50 -19.56
CA GLY A 143 -5.01 2.32 -20.74
C GLY A 143 -3.51 2.46 -21.04
N SER A 144 -2.68 2.36 -20.02
CA SER A 144 -1.23 2.55 -20.10
C SER A 144 -0.50 1.67 -19.08
N THR A 145 0.81 1.52 -19.26
CA THR A 145 1.69 0.91 -18.26
C THR A 145 2.85 1.86 -18.01
N TYR A 146 3.07 2.20 -16.74
CA TYR A 146 4.14 3.08 -16.31
C TYR A 146 4.86 2.49 -15.11
N SER A 147 6.11 2.93 -14.89
CA SER A 147 6.90 2.48 -13.76
C SER A 147 6.76 3.45 -12.59
N ILE A 148 6.58 2.92 -11.38
CA ILE A 148 6.65 3.67 -10.12
C ILE A 148 7.95 3.36 -9.34
N TYR A 149 8.78 2.50 -9.90
CA TYR A 149 10.11 2.15 -9.40
C TYR A 149 10.88 1.52 -10.57
N ASN A 150 12.00 2.11 -10.98
CA ASN A 150 12.85 1.54 -12.02
C ASN A 150 14.30 1.82 -11.70
N ARG A 151 15.02 0.77 -11.32
CA ARG A 151 16.45 0.84 -11.00
C ARG A 151 17.14 -0.34 -11.63
N ASP A 152 18.24 -0.08 -12.33
CA ASP A 152 19.08 -1.12 -12.89
C ASP A 152 20.28 -1.39 -11.98
N ASP A 153 21.20 -2.23 -12.44
CA ASP A 153 22.39 -2.62 -11.67
C ASP A 153 23.38 -1.45 -11.47
N SER A 154 23.20 -0.33 -12.17
CA SER A 154 24.01 0.88 -12.02
C SER A 154 23.47 1.87 -10.98
N CYS A 155 22.20 1.72 -10.58
CA CYS A 155 21.50 2.63 -9.66
C CYS A 155 20.80 1.88 -8.51
N LEU A 156 21.57 1.05 -7.79
CA LEU A 156 21.04 0.22 -6.71
C LEU A 156 20.41 1.03 -5.58
N GLU A 157 19.28 0.55 -5.06
CA GLU A 157 18.76 1.05 -3.79
C GLU A 157 19.37 0.27 -2.63
N LEU A 158 20.16 0.96 -1.81
CA LEU A 158 20.64 0.41 -0.56
C LEU A 158 19.51 0.48 0.47
N LEU A 159 18.95 -0.68 0.79
CA LEU A 159 17.92 -0.79 1.81
C LEU A 159 18.58 -0.63 3.19
N SER A 160 18.03 0.27 4.01
CA SER A 160 18.31 0.26 5.45
C SER A 160 17.59 -0.90 6.12
N ASP A 161 17.87 -1.17 7.40
CA ASP A 161 17.30 -2.25 8.23
C ASP A 161 15.75 -2.37 8.18
N ASN A 162 15.06 -1.36 7.64
CA ASN A 162 13.61 -1.28 7.54
C ASN A 162 13.01 -1.86 6.26
N GLY A 163 13.80 -2.28 5.26
CA GLY A 163 13.32 -2.99 4.06
C GLY A 163 12.29 -2.22 3.21
N LEU A 164 12.17 -0.90 3.35
CA LEU A 164 11.24 -0.09 2.58
C LEU A 164 11.91 0.39 1.29
N ALA A 165 11.37 0.00 0.14
CA ALA A 165 11.81 0.51 -1.15
C ALA A 165 11.32 1.94 -1.37
N SER A 166 12.18 2.79 -1.91
CA SER A 166 11.88 4.16 -2.29
C SER A 166 11.06 4.12 -3.57
N ILE A 167 9.76 4.39 -3.45
CA ILE A 167 8.91 4.59 -4.61
C ILE A 167 9.34 5.91 -5.24
N GLU A 168 10.16 5.82 -6.28
CA GLU A 168 10.67 6.95 -7.02
C GLU A 168 9.89 7.07 -8.32
N VAL A 169 9.40 8.29 -8.57
CA VAL A 169 8.96 8.82 -9.89
C VAL A 169 7.44 8.82 -10.14
N ASN A 170 7.00 10.01 -10.61
CA ASN A 170 5.71 10.39 -11.23
C ASN A 170 4.56 9.40 -11.05
N TYR A 171 4.16 9.26 -9.79
CA TYR A 171 2.94 8.57 -9.43
C TYR A 171 1.74 9.27 -10.09
N ARG A 172 1.28 8.78 -11.24
CA ARG A 172 -0.08 9.09 -11.68
C ARG A 172 -1.03 8.35 -10.74
N ALA A 173 -2.11 9.01 -10.32
CA ALA A 173 -3.20 8.25 -9.70
C ALA A 173 -3.70 7.23 -10.73
N ILE A 174 -3.96 6.00 -10.29
CA ILE A 174 -4.48 4.97 -11.19
C ILE A 174 -5.94 5.31 -11.51
N ASP A 175 -6.18 5.73 -12.76
CA ASP A 175 -7.46 6.22 -13.26
C ASP A 175 -8.26 5.11 -13.96
N ASN A 176 -8.66 4.09 -13.21
CA ASN A 176 -9.58 3.08 -13.75
C ASN A 176 -10.21 2.21 -12.65
N PHE A 177 -11.33 1.57 -13.01
CA PHE A 177 -11.97 0.55 -12.20
C PHE A 177 -11.09 -0.69 -12.04
N ASP A 178 -10.24 -0.98 -13.03
CA ASP A 178 -9.37 -2.15 -13.04
C ASP A 178 -7.90 -1.73 -13.12
N PHE A 179 -7.04 -2.37 -12.32
CA PHE A 179 -5.60 -2.11 -12.38
C PHE A 179 -4.77 -3.34 -12.06
N GLY A 180 -3.52 -3.31 -12.49
CA GLY A 180 -2.51 -4.31 -12.16
C GLY A 180 -1.23 -3.65 -11.65
N ILE A 181 -0.58 -4.27 -10.68
CA ILE A 181 0.79 -3.93 -10.26
C ILE A 181 1.66 -5.16 -10.50
N ILE A 182 2.73 -5.00 -11.26
CA ILE A 182 3.65 -6.05 -11.66
C ILE A 182 5.00 -5.75 -11.05
N LEU A 183 5.59 -6.74 -10.37
CA LEU A 183 6.83 -6.59 -9.62
C LEU A 183 7.89 -7.55 -10.18
N PHE A 184 9.05 -6.98 -10.48
CA PHE A 184 10.27 -7.68 -10.87
C PHE A 184 11.42 -7.13 -10.05
N LEU A 185 11.60 -7.63 -8.83
CA LEU A 185 12.57 -7.12 -7.87
C LEU A 185 13.61 -8.19 -7.53
N ARG A 186 14.87 -7.79 -7.47
CA ARG A 186 15.99 -8.67 -7.11
C ARG A 186 17.04 -7.94 -6.27
N ASP A 187 17.80 -8.71 -5.52
CA ASP A 187 19.04 -8.26 -4.88
C ASP A 187 20.22 -8.76 -5.73
N PRO A 188 20.89 -7.88 -6.51
CA PRO A 188 22.01 -8.29 -7.34
C PRO A 188 23.28 -8.61 -6.53
N VAL A 189 23.42 -8.08 -5.31
CA VAL A 189 24.58 -8.34 -4.45
C VAL A 189 24.49 -9.75 -3.86
N GLY A 190 23.30 -10.12 -3.39
CA GLY A 190 23.03 -11.47 -2.87
C GLY A 190 22.71 -12.50 -3.95
N ASN A 191 22.53 -12.08 -5.20
CA ASN A 191 21.96 -12.88 -6.30
C ASN A 191 20.62 -13.53 -5.91
N LEU A 192 19.69 -12.72 -5.40
CA LEU A 192 18.41 -13.18 -4.83
C LEU A 192 17.23 -12.69 -5.65
N GLU A 193 16.26 -13.57 -5.90
CA GLU A 193 14.96 -13.15 -6.44
C GLU A 193 14.06 -12.68 -5.29
N VAL A 194 13.83 -11.37 -5.20
CA VAL A 194 13.03 -10.78 -4.12
C VAL A 194 11.55 -10.90 -4.41
N SER A 195 11.11 -10.57 -5.63
CA SER A 195 9.70 -10.68 -6.01
C SER A 195 9.54 -10.76 -7.51
N ARG A 196 8.77 -11.75 -7.99
CA ARG A 196 8.44 -11.89 -9.41
C ARG A 196 6.98 -12.29 -9.60
N GLY A 197 6.13 -11.33 -9.93
CA GLY A 197 4.72 -11.61 -10.14
C GLY A 197 3.87 -10.36 -10.29
N SER A 198 2.56 -10.52 -10.13
CA SER A 198 1.63 -9.41 -10.21
C SER A 198 0.48 -9.57 -9.22
N LEU A 199 -0.09 -8.44 -8.85
CA LEU A 199 -1.38 -8.33 -8.19
C LEU A 199 -2.30 -7.48 -9.07
N GLY A 200 -3.60 -7.69 -8.94
CA GLY A 200 -4.56 -6.95 -9.71
C GLY A 200 -5.87 -6.78 -8.98
N TRP A 201 -6.57 -5.72 -9.36
CA TRP A 201 -7.91 -5.41 -8.94
C TRP A 201 -8.79 -5.33 -10.17
N HIS A 202 -9.97 -5.95 -10.09
CA HIS A 202 -10.95 -5.91 -11.16
C HIS A 202 -12.33 -5.70 -10.53
N VAL A 203 -13.09 -4.70 -10.97
CA VAL A 203 -14.40 -4.39 -10.38
C VAL A 203 -15.37 -5.57 -10.48
N GLY A 204 -15.25 -6.37 -11.54
CA GLY A 204 -16.04 -7.59 -11.69
C GLY A 204 -15.61 -8.78 -10.83
N SER A 205 -14.46 -8.73 -10.13
CA SER A 205 -13.92 -9.88 -9.37
C SER A 205 -14.44 -10.02 -7.95
N LEU A 206 -15.20 -9.05 -7.47
CA LEU A 206 -15.74 -9.04 -6.12
C LEU A 206 -17.26 -8.90 -6.17
N LYS A 207 -18.01 -9.92 -5.72
CA LYS A 207 -19.48 -9.89 -5.55
C LYS A 207 -19.98 -8.70 -4.69
N SER A 208 -19.07 -8.08 -3.95
CA SER A 208 -19.25 -6.80 -3.27
C SER A 208 -17.98 -5.94 -3.42
N TYR A 209 -17.60 -5.58 -4.64
CA TYR A 209 -16.45 -4.67 -4.89
C TYR A 209 -16.57 -3.37 -4.06
N MET A 210 -17.80 -2.92 -3.79
CA MET A 210 -18.05 -1.77 -2.93
C MET A 210 -17.52 -1.92 -1.49
N SER A 211 -17.41 -3.14 -0.96
CA SER A 211 -16.96 -3.34 0.43
C SER A 211 -15.45 -3.23 0.61
N TRP A 212 -14.68 -3.11 -0.47
CA TRP A 212 -13.23 -3.05 -0.42
C TRP A 212 -12.67 -1.68 -0.79
N TYR A 213 -13.50 -0.76 -1.28
CA TYR A 213 -13.11 0.64 -1.38
C TYR A 213 -12.88 1.28 -0.02
N ASN A 214 -12.05 2.31 -0.01
CA ASN A 214 -11.73 3.13 1.16
C ASN A 214 -11.18 2.28 2.32
N LYS A 215 -10.43 1.24 1.96
CA LYS A 215 -9.74 0.35 2.89
C LYS A 215 -8.28 0.31 2.56
N ARG A 216 -7.48 0.39 3.60
CA ARG A 216 -6.04 0.12 3.55
C ARG A 216 -5.82 -1.36 3.27
N LEU A 217 -5.21 -1.65 2.13
CA LEU A 217 -4.92 -3.00 1.66
C LEU A 217 -3.41 -3.22 1.68
N CYS A 218 -3.04 -4.48 1.88
CA CYS A 218 -1.67 -4.96 1.75
C CYS A 218 -1.72 -6.24 0.94
N SER A 219 -1.00 -6.26 -0.18
CA SER A 219 -0.89 -7.45 -1.04
C SER A 219 0.56 -7.86 -1.15
N VAL A 220 0.82 -9.16 -1.03
CA VAL A 220 2.18 -9.71 -1.00
C VAL A 220 2.43 -10.49 -2.27
N VAL A 221 3.50 -10.14 -2.99
CA VAL A 221 4.00 -10.86 -4.16
C VAL A 221 5.34 -11.48 -3.76
N ARG A 222 5.44 -12.80 -3.91
CA ARG A 222 6.65 -13.55 -3.52
C ARG A 222 7.63 -13.68 -4.69
N GLY A 223 8.90 -13.80 -4.35
CA GLY A 223 9.92 -14.40 -5.20
C GLY A 223 10.46 -15.66 -4.52
N ASP A 224 11.48 -16.27 -5.12
CA ASP A 224 12.09 -17.48 -4.58
C ASP A 224 12.84 -17.22 -3.25
N ASP A 225 13.51 -16.07 -3.11
CA ASP A 225 14.33 -15.74 -1.93
C ASP A 225 13.68 -14.67 -1.01
N GLY A 226 12.63 -13.99 -1.48
CA GLY A 226 12.02 -12.87 -0.78
C GLY A 226 10.54 -12.65 -1.08
N TYR A 227 10.05 -11.47 -0.69
CA TYR A 227 8.74 -10.98 -1.06
C TYR A 227 8.70 -9.46 -1.09
N ALA A 228 7.71 -8.92 -1.80
CA ALA A 228 7.31 -7.53 -1.77
C ALA A 228 5.87 -7.41 -1.26
N ALA A 229 5.66 -6.61 -0.22
CA ALA A 229 4.36 -6.23 0.32
C ALA A 229 4.01 -4.82 -0.16
N VAL A 230 2.96 -4.70 -0.97
CA VAL A 230 2.47 -3.45 -1.52
C VAL A 230 1.32 -2.95 -0.66
N HIS A 231 1.50 -1.77 -0.06
CA HIS A 231 0.49 -1.09 0.75
C HIS A 231 -0.20 -0.03 -0.09
N TYR A 232 -1.50 -0.19 -0.28
CA TYR A 232 -2.28 0.66 -1.17
C TYR A 232 -3.72 0.79 -0.68
N GLU A 233 -4.44 1.76 -1.23
CA GLU A 233 -5.88 1.92 -1.02
C GLU A 233 -6.56 2.21 -2.35
N VAL A 234 -7.71 1.59 -2.56
CA VAL A 234 -8.58 1.91 -3.69
C VAL A 234 -9.68 2.81 -3.15
N PHE A 235 -9.64 4.09 -3.50
CA PHE A 235 -10.68 5.03 -3.11
C PHE A 235 -11.85 4.92 -4.08
N ASN A 236 -13.09 4.98 -3.57
CA ASN A 236 -14.28 4.98 -4.44
C ASN A 236 -14.51 6.33 -5.13
N ASN A 237 -14.03 7.42 -4.52
CA ASN A 237 -14.26 8.79 -4.92
C ASN A 237 -13.13 9.65 -4.38
N ALA A 238 -12.21 10.05 -5.25
CA ALA A 238 -11.05 10.83 -4.86
C ALA A 238 -10.58 11.79 -5.97
N PHE A 239 -9.70 12.71 -5.60
CA PHE A 239 -9.06 13.70 -6.47
C PHE A 239 -7.56 13.54 -6.45
N GLU A 240 -6.89 14.00 -7.49
CA GLU A 240 -5.43 14.16 -7.49
C GLU A 240 -5.07 15.49 -6.83
N ALA A 241 -4.09 15.48 -5.94
CA ALA A 241 -3.45 16.66 -5.38
C ALA A 241 -2.02 16.74 -5.91
N PHE A 242 -1.76 17.75 -6.75
CA PHE A 242 -0.44 18.07 -7.27
C PHE A 242 0.29 18.95 -6.25
N LEU A 243 1.48 18.52 -5.87
CA LEU A 243 2.30 19.08 -4.80
C LEU A 243 3.56 19.71 -5.38
N GLU A 244 3.81 20.95 -4.98
CA GLU A 244 5.09 21.64 -5.16
C GLU A 244 5.52 22.19 -3.80
N VAL A 245 6.77 21.93 -3.41
CA VAL A 245 7.33 22.44 -2.16
C VAL A 245 8.57 23.27 -2.48
N LYS A 246 8.64 24.49 -1.95
CA LYS A 246 9.79 25.38 -2.11
C LYS A 246 10.41 25.69 -0.77
N LEU A 247 11.74 25.73 -0.75
CA LEU A 247 12.48 26.23 0.39
C LEU A 247 12.72 27.73 0.20
N LEU A 248 12.41 28.54 1.21
CA LEU A 248 12.58 29.99 1.19
C LEU A 248 13.42 30.43 2.40
N ALA A 249 14.32 31.39 2.21
CA ALA A 249 15.03 32.02 3.32
C ALA A 249 14.25 33.19 3.92
N GLU A 250 14.41 33.37 5.23
CA GLU A 250 13.94 34.54 5.95
C GLU A 250 15.10 35.19 6.70
N GLY A 251 15.61 36.30 6.17
CA GLY A 251 16.68 37.08 6.82
C GLY A 251 18.07 36.43 6.80
N CYS A 252 18.24 35.27 6.16
CA CYS A 252 19.53 34.62 5.95
C CYS A 252 20.05 34.86 4.51
N HIS A 253 21.38 34.94 4.35
CA HIS A 253 22.04 35.13 3.06
C HIS A 253 22.61 33.84 2.45
N ASP A 254 22.40 32.69 3.10
CA ASP A 254 22.81 31.41 2.56
C ASP A 254 22.05 31.12 1.27
N SER A 255 22.78 30.97 0.17
CA SER A 255 22.20 30.60 -1.13
C SER A 255 21.99 29.09 -1.27
N ARG A 256 22.66 28.30 -0.43
CA ARG A 256 22.61 26.83 -0.42
C ARG A 256 22.71 26.31 1.00
N VAL A 257 22.00 25.22 1.24
CA VAL A 257 21.94 24.55 2.55
C VAL A 257 21.87 23.04 2.34
N ASN A 258 22.38 22.27 3.29
CA ASN A 258 22.19 20.83 3.28
C ASN A 258 20.86 20.49 3.94
N LEU A 259 19.95 19.90 3.17
CA LEU A 259 18.61 19.53 3.60
C LEU A 259 18.52 18.03 3.89
N HIS A 260 18.00 17.67 5.07
CA HIS A 260 17.62 16.31 5.41
C HIS A 260 16.32 16.29 6.23
N GLY A 261 15.81 15.10 6.51
CA GLY A 261 14.53 14.87 7.19
C GLY A 261 13.46 14.32 6.26
N SER A 262 12.19 14.56 6.59
CA SER A 262 11.07 13.93 5.91
C SER A 262 9.87 14.87 5.70
N LEU A 263 9.14 14.64 4.61
CA LEU A 263 7.82 15.19 4.31
C LEU A 263 6.86 14.02 4.06
N PHE A 264 5.73 14.02 4.76
CA PHE A 264 4.69 13.00 4.61
C PHE A 264 3.35 13.64 4.25
N GLY A 265 2.63 12.99 3.34
CA GLY A 265 1.21 13.20 3.09
C GLY A 265 0.37 12.21 3.89
N LEU A 266 -0.65 12.71 4.57
CA LEU A 266 -1.64 11.94 5.32
C LEU A 266 -3.05 12.44 4.98
N TYR A 267 -4.09 11.72 5.41
CA TYR A 267 -5.47 12.12 5.16
C TYR A 267 -6.26 12.33 6.44
N GLY A 268 -7.05 13.40 6.47
CA GLY A 268 -7.99 13.67 7.56
C GLY A 268 -9.04 12.59 7.71
N GLY A 269 -9.40 12.26 8.95
CA GLY A 269 -10.39 11.21 9.25
C GLY A 269 -9.86 9.78 9.15
N TYR A 270 -8.57 9.59 8.83
CA TYR A 270 -7.90 8.30 8.88
C TYR A 270 -7.12 8.12 10.19
N ASP A 271 -7.06 6.90 10.69
CA ASP A 271 -6.31 6.56 11.90
C ASP A 271 -4.83 6.28 11.57
N TYR A 272 -3.90 6.94 12.24
CA TYR A 272 -2.45 6.70 12.12
C TYR A 272 -1.81 6.38 13.48
N THR A 273 -2.61 5.98 14.46
CA THR A 273 -2.14 5.72 15.83
C THR A 273 -1.31 4.44 15.94
N THR A 274 -1.54 3.45 15.07
CA THR A 274 -0.75 2.23 15.05
C THR A 274 0.61 2.47 14.39
N SER A 275 1.65 1.82 14.92
CA SER A 275 2.99 1.91 14.33
C SER A 275 3.03 1.38 12.89
N TYR A 276 2.20 0.39 12.58
CA TYR A 276 2.05 -0.15 11.23
C TYR A 276 1.44 0.88 10.27
N ASP A 277 0.31 1.48 10.66
CA ASP A 277 -0.36 2.47 9.81
C ASP A 277 0.49 3.71 9.58
N ASN A 278 1.10 4.22 10.65
CA ASN A 278 2.03 5.34 10.57
C ASN A 278 3.25 5.02 9.68
N LYS A 279 3.71 3.76 9.64
CA LYS A 279 4.87 3.37 8.85
C LYS A 279 4.54 3.15 7.36
N TYR A 280 3.40 2.56 7.05
CA TYR A 280 3.12 2.01 5.71
C TYR A 280 2.01 2.74 4.92
N TYR A 281 1.16 3.55 5.57
CA TYR A 281 0.04 4.22 4.89
C TYR A 281 0.17 5.75 4.85
N LYS A 282 1.38 6.28 5.07
CA LYS A 282 1.72 7.68 4.81
C LYS A 282 2.38 7.80 3.46
N SER A 283 1.95 8.78 2.66
CA SER A 283 2.56 9.09 1.37
C SER A 283 3.90 9.76 1.63
N ARG A 284 5.01 9.05 1.39
CA ARG A 284 6.35 9.61 1.56
C ARG A 284 6.65 10.58 0.40
N LEU A 285 6.68 11.87 0.68
CA LEU A 285 6.87 12.93 -0.32
C LEU A 285 8.34 13.33 -0.44
N PHE A 286 9.07 13.33 0.68
CA PHE A 286 10.51 13.52 0.76
C PHE A 286 11.02 12.72 1.95
N ASP A 287 12.19 12.10 1.81
CA ASP A 287 12.84 11.39 2.90
C ASP A 287 14.33 11.29 2.61
N ARG A 288 15.13 11.94 3.46
CA ARG A 288 16.59 11.93 3.39
C ARG A 288 17.13 11.79 4.81
N PRO A 289 17.85 10.71 5.12
CA PRO A 289 18.51 10.59 6.41
C PRO A 289 19.66 11.61 6.52
N CYS A 290 20.09 11.90 7.75
CA CYS A 290 21.10 12.92 8.05
C CYS A 290 22.44 12.67 7.33
N ASP A 291 22.84 11.41 7.19
CA ASP A 291 24.07 10.97 6.51
C ASP A 291 23.99 11.07 4.98
N ARG A 292 22.80 11.35 4.43
CA ARG A 292 22.54 11.51 2.99
C ARG A 292 21.80 12.82 2.72
N SER A 293 22.16 13.88 3.44
CA SER A 293 21.65 15.23 3.19
C SER A 293 21.91 15.64 1.73
N VAL A 294 21.01 16.43 1.16
CA VAL A 294 21.11 16.91 -0.21
C VAL A 294 21.36 18.41 -0.18
N GLU A 295 22.33 18.88 -0.97
CA GLU A 295 22.53 20.32 -1.18
C GLU A 295 21.30 20.89 -1.91
N GLN A 296 20.61 21.81 -1.26
CA GLN A 296 19.39 22.45 -1.76
C GLN A 296 19.67 23.93 -1.96
N ASN A 297 19.35 24.45 -3.16
CA ASN A 297 19.37 25.89 -3.37
C ASN A 297 18.18 26.52 -2.65
N VAL A 298 18.43 27.61 -1.94
CA VAL A 298 17.37 28.45 -1.38
C VAL A 298 16.58 29.09 -2.53
N ASP A 299 15.29 29.33 -2.30
CA ASP A 299 14.31 29.83 -3.28
C ASP A 299 14.03 28.90 -4.46
N SER A 300 14.41 27.63 -4.34
CA SER A 300 14.14 26.60 -5.34
C SER A 300 13.20 25.50 -4.82
N GLY A 301 12.65 24.73 -5.76
CA GLY A 301 11.80 23.59 -5.45
C GLY A 301 12.58 22.45 -4.80
N ILE A 302 12.01 21.83 -3.78
CA ILE A 302 12.49 20.58 -3.20
C ILE A 302 12.06 19.44 -4.12
N ALA A 303 13.01 18.61 -4.54
CA ALA A 303 12.73 17.44 -5.36
C ALA A 303 11.99 16.38 -4.53
N LEU A 304 10.68 16.22 -4.79
CA LEU A 304 9.85 15.23 -4.12
C LEU A 304 10.03 13.84 -4.73
N LEU A 305 10.00 12.81 -3.88
CA LEU A 305 9.85 11.40 -4.28
C LEU A 305 8.49 11.18 -4.97
N LYS A 306 7.47 11.87 -4.45
CA LYS A 306 6.08 11.81 -4.91
C LYS A 306 5.46 13.21 -4.92
N SER A 307 5.17 13.73 -6.11
CA SER A 307 4.57 15.06 -6.32
C SER A 307 3.06 15.03 -6.59
N ILE A 308 2.46 13.85 -6.65
CA ILE A 308 1.01 13.66 -6.84
C ILE A 308 0.54 12.62 -5.83
N VAL A 309 -0.49 12.96 -5.07
CA VAL A 309 -1.20 12.05 -4.18
C VAL A 309 -2.69 12.06 -4.51
N VAL A 310 -3.40 11.04 -4.07
CA VAL A 310 -4.84 10.85 -4.19
C VAL A 310 -5.48 11.20 -2.87
N VAL A 311 -6.47 12.07 -2.89
CA VAL A 311 -7.15 12.57 -1.70
C VAL A 311 -8.63 12.18 -1.78
N PRO A 312 -9.15 11.39 -0.82
CA PRO A 312 -10.56 11.00 -0.79
C PRO A 312 -11.47 12.22 -0.72
N ASN A 313 -12.61 12.19 -1.43
CA ASN A 313 -13.54 13.32 -1.50
C ASN A 313 -14.10 13.76 -0.14
N GLU A 314 -14.26 12.84 0.79
CA GLU A 314 -14.77 13.11 2.15
C GLU A 314 -13.64 13.39 3.15
N SER A 315 -12.42 13.61 2.65
CA SER A 315 -11.21 13.84 3.45
C SER A 315 -10.53 15.15 3.03
N TYR A 316 -9.35 15.38 3.59
CA TYR A 316 -8.46 16.49 3.29
C TYR A 316 -7.02 16.02 3.40
N LEU A 317 -6.12 16.67 2.68
CA LEU A 317 -4.70 16.32 2.69
C LEU A 317 -4.01 17.01 3.88
N ILE A 318 -3.22 16.28 4.64
CA ILE A 318 -2.36 16.80 5.69
C ILE A 318 -0.93 16.63 5.22
N ILE A 319 -0.16 17.71 5.19
CA ILE A 319 1.28 17.66 4.96
C ILE A 319 1.98 17.83 6.30
N GLU A 320 2.75 16.82 6.68
CA GLU A 320 3.59 16.78 7.88
C GLU A 320 5.04 16.97 7.47
N ALA A 321 5.69 17.97 8.05
CA ALA A 321 7.09 18.28 7.84
C ALA A 321 7.91 18.08 9.10
N ASN A 322 9.02 17.35 8.94
CA ASN A 322 10.09 17.24 9.92
C ASN A 322 11.43 17.30 9.18
N LEU A 323 11.82 18.52 8.83
CA LEU A 323 13.04 18.81 8.08
C LEU A 323 14.08 19.45 9.00
N CYS A 324 15.34 19.27 8.66
CA CYS A 324 16.48 19.97 9.26
C CYS A 324 17.37 20.49 8.15
N LEU A 325 17.84 21.72 8.32
CA LEU A 325 18.78 22.37 7.41
C LEU A 325 20.09 22.63 8.13
N LEU A 326 21.19 22.34 7.45
CA LEU A 326 22.52 22.67 7.92
C LEU A 326 23.07 23.79 7.01
N GLY A 327 23.17 24.99 7.58
CA GLY A 327 23.71 26.17 6.92
C GLY A 327 25.23 26.23 6.94
N SER A 328 25.78 27.36 6.50
CA SER A 328 27.22 27.60 6.42
C SER A 328 27.93 27.58 7.79
N ASP A 329 27.18 27.86 8.85
CA ASP A 329 27.64 27.92 10.24
C ASP A 329 27.62 26.55 10.95
N ASN A 330 27.25 25.49 10.24
CA ASN A 330 27.04 24.14 10.77
C ASN A 330 26.03 24.07 11.93
N VAL A 331 25.09 25.02 12.00
CA VAL A 331 23.98 24.96 12.95
C VAL A 331 22.79 24.30 12.28
N GLU A 332 22.25 23.27 12.92
CA GLU A 332 21.02 22.63 12.47
C GLU A 332 19.81 23.51 12.78
N VAL A 333 19.07 23.91 11.75
CA VAL A 333 17.83 24.67 11.86
C VAL A 333 16.66 23.76 11.52
N PRO A 334 15.81 23.40 12.50
CA PRO A 334 14.65 22.55 12.23
C PRO A 334 13.49 23.34 11.60
N ILE A 335 12.80 22.73 10.63
CA ILE A 335 11.48 23.16 10.14
C ILE A 335 10.50 22.02 10.42
N ARG A 336 9.60 22.26 11.38
CA ARG A 336 8.63 21.26 11.83
C ARG A 336 7.23 21.85 11.85
N GLY A 337 6.26 21.10 11.35
CA GLY A 337 4.87 21.52 11.40
C GLY A 337 3.95 20.69 10.54
N THR A 338 2.69 21.03 10.59
CA THR A 338 1.64 20.35 9.83
C THR A 338 0.66 21.36 9.24
N HIS A 339 0.17 21.07 8.03
CA HIS A 339 -0.88 21.85 7.40
C HIS A 339 -1.91 21.00 6.69
N GLU A 340 -3.17 21.37 6.88
CA GLU A 340 -4.32 20.74 6.23
C GLU A 340 -4.72 21.49 4.96
N PHE A 341 -5.04 20.77 3.90
CA PHE A 341 -5.48 21.29 2.61
C PHE A 341 -6.83 20.67 2.27
N GLN A 342 -7.87 21.50 2.37
CA GLN A 342 -9.21 21.15 1.93
C GLN A 342 -9.24 21.07 0.40
N ILE A 343 -10.04 20.16 -0.13
CA ILE A 343 -10.18 20.00 -1.58
C ILE A 343 -10.84 21.27 -2.15
N ASP A 344 -10.08 22.02 -2.94
CA ASP A 344 -10.56 23.13 -3.78
C ASP A 344 -10.09 22.92 -5.22
N LEU A 345 -11.03 22.65 -6.11
CA LEU A 345 -10.76 22.43 -7.54
C LEU A 345 -10.61 23.72 -8.34
N SER A 346 -10.92 24.87 -7.74
CA SER A 346 -10.92 26.17 -8.43
C SER A 346 -9.55 26.83 -8.38
N ASN A 347 -8.81 26.62 -7.28
CA ASN A 347 -7.61 27.36 -6.98
C ASN A 347 -6.44 26.46 -6.58
N THR A 348 -5.23 26.97 -6.79
CA THR A 348 -4.05 26.44 -6.10
C THR A 348 -4.01 27.06 -4.70
N VAL A 349 -3.85 26.24 -3.67
CA VAL A 349 -3.74 26.68 -2.28
C VAL A 349 -2.27 26.60 -1.86
N SER A 350 -1.76 27.67 -1.26
CA SER A 350 -0.41 27.73 -0.71
C SER A 350 -0.45 27.94 0.81
N LYS A 351 0.41 27.23 1.55
CA LYS A 351 0.62 27.40 2.99
C LYS A 351 2.10 27.30 3.35
N PHE A 352 2.49 27.89 4.48
CA PHE A 352 3.89 27.99 4.89
C PHE A 352 4.14 27.30 6.23
N ILE A 353 5.16 26.44 6.31
CA ILE A 353 5.66 25.94 7.59
C ILE A 353 6.93 26.71 7.94
N GLN A 354 6.85 27.42 9.06
CA GLN A 354 7.88 28.37 9.51
C GLN A 354 8.96 27.67 10.36
N GLY A 355 10.22 27.94 10.05
CA GLY A 355 11.36 27.73 10.94
C GLY A 355 11.97 29.07 11.37
N GLU A 356 13.14 29.03 12.02
CA GLU A 356 13.77 30.24 12.57
C GLU A 356 14.33 31.18 11.49
N HIS A 357 15.03 30.62 10.50
CA HIS A 357 15.69 31.36 9.41
C HIS A 357 15.21 30.94 8.02
N TYR A 358 14.39 29.91 7.95
CA TYR A 358 13.91 29.31 6.72
C TYR A 358 12.45 28.95 6.90
N ARG A 359 11.71 28.91 5.80
CA ARG A 359 10.36 28.35 5.74
C ARG A 359 10.20 27.50 4.49
N ILE A 360 9.24 26.59 4.51
CA ILE A 360 8.81 25.91 3.30
C ILE A 360 7.45 26.41 2.86
N GLU A 361 7.31 26.70 1.58
CA GLU A 361 6.03 26.93 0.93
C GLU A 361 5.53 25.61 0.35
N ILE A 362 4.30 25.23 0.67
CA ILE A 362 3.64 24.05 0.15
C ILE A 362 2.46 24.50 -0.71
N CYS A 363 2.56 24.25 -2.01
CA CYS A 363 1.52 24.54 -2.99
C CYS A 363 0.79 23.25 -3.36
N VAL A 364 -0.54 23.27 -3.25
CA VAL A 364 -1.42 22.15 -3.58
C VAL A 364 -2.44 22.58 -4.63
N LYS A 365 -2.53 21.81 -5.71
CA LYS A 365 -3.58 21.99 -6.73
C LYS A 365 -4.37 20.70 -6.89
N PHE A 366 -5.67 20.74 -6.63
CA PHE A 366 -6.54 19.57 -6.80
C PHE A 366 -7.08 19.49 -8.24
N LYS A 367 -7.22 18.27 -8.77
CA LYS A 367 -7.86 17.99 -10.06
C LYS A 367 -8.75 16.75 -9.99
N MET A 368 -9.84 16.76 -10.76
CA MET A 368 -10.70 15.58 -10.93
C MET A 368 -10.04 14.48 -11.77
N ARG A 369 -9.35 14.88 -12.85
CA ARG A 369 -8.67 13.99 -13.78
C ARG A 369 -7.46 14.70 -14.35
N GLN A 370 -6.39 13.99 -14.63
CA GLN A 370 -5.38 14.49 -15.55
C GLN A 370 -6.01 14.44 -16.96
N SER A 371 -6.65 15.53 -17.40
CA SER A 371 -6.97 15.69 -18.81
C SER A 371 -5.64 15.75 -19.55
N ASP A 372 -5.29 14.66 -20.22
CA ASP A 372 -4.21 14.61 -21.19
C ASP A 372 -4.49 15.67 -22.27
N ARG A 373 -3.93 16.86 -22.09
CA ARG A 373 -3.44 17.64 -23.23
C ARG A 373 -2.15 16.98 -23.66
N ILE A 374 -2.28 15.86 -24.36
CA ILE A 374 -1.31 15.47 -25.37
C ILE A 374 -1.67 16.33 -26.58
N CYS A 375 -0.91 17.40 -26.80
CA CYS A 375 -0.83 18.03 -28.11
C CYS A 375 0.16 17.25 -28.97
#